data_AF-A0A327VRD3-F1
#
_entry.id   AF-A0A327VRD3-F1
#
_cell.length_a   1.000
_cell.length_b   1.000
_cell.length_c   1.000
_cell.angle_alpha   90.00
_cell.angle_beta   90.00
_cell.angle_gamma   90.00
#
_symmetry.space_group_name_H-M   'P 1'
#
loop_
_entity.id
_entity.type
_entity.pdbx_description
1 polymer ?
#
loop_
_entity_poly.entity_id
_entity_poly.type
_entity_poly.pdbx_seq_one_letter_code
_entity_poly.pdbx_strand_id
1 'polypeptide(L)'
;MFNTLVSLMGSAIDSADIITFLEQHGFKYPKKPYISNRSTEISYWIENKKLGIDLLFNAQPYLAAYPLVQSNKKGIFVPRLASAKWYNNKSSTTFPAQVDFNATFEHLNTSLGAPTLKSSEISPIWLNDDGSESFYRWRIPVDKQKYISWGPEFTDEQTVKDIVLGLDYRNPLFHLYNEMDYCTLEQFMKEQTFYKTSTLMFLQWALDRKLIAGTVHTAARDWVQSQHKGYVTEEDFAAEHAFIKAYIKNLSGHDVLYGRDLALTFLKDPAQQNNYRGEAATAVLDAIPIDQEHYNIASALLDRRLKEYQEHKFAKSGK
;
A
#
# COMPACT_ATOMS: atom_id res chain seq x y z
N MET A 1 -4.34 -14.30 -23.96
CA MET A 1 -3.87 -14.31 -22.56
C MET A 1 -4.04 -12.94 -21.89
N PHE A 2 -3.41 -11.87 -22.38
CA PHE A 2 -3.52 -10.52 -21.77
C PHE A 2 -4.98 -10.06 -21.59
N ASN A 3 -5.76 -9.94 -22.67
CA ASN A 3 -7.15 -9.48 -22.61
C ASN A 3 -8.06 -10.38 -21.74
N THR A 4 -7.81 -11.70 -21.75
CA THR A 4 -8.50 -12.65 -20.89
C THR A 4 -8.23 -12.32 -19.42
N LEU A 5 -6.97 -12.12 -19.05
CA LEU A 5 -6.60 -11.74 -17.68
C LEU A 5 -7.10 -10.35 -17.31
N VAL A 6 -7.17 -9.38 -18.24
CA VAL A 6 -7.84 -8.09 -18.01
C VAL A 6 -9.29 -8.30 -17.58
N SER A 7 -10.04 -9.17 -18.25
CA SER A 7 -11.44 -9.45 -17.90
C SER A 7 -11.61 -10.18 -16.57
N LEU A 8 -10.58 -10.90 -16.12
CA LEU A 8 -10.57 -11.67 -14.88
C LEU A 8 -10.03 -10.89 -13.67
N MET A 9 -9.45 -9.70 -13.87
CA MET A 9 -8.93 -8.89 -12.76
C MET A 9 -10.03 -8.57 -11.76
N GLY A 10 -9.75 -8.81 -10.48
CA GLY A 10 -10.68 -8.64 -9.37
C GLY A 10 -11.67 -9.79 -9.18
N SER A 11 -11.69 -10.79 -10.06
CA SER A 11 -12.52 -12.00 -9.89
C SER A 11 -12.03 -12.84 -8.71
N ALA A 12 -12.98 -13.43 -7.98
CA ALA A 12 -12.68 -14.29 -6.83
C ALA A 12 -12.06 -15.63 -7.29
N ILE A 13 -11.16 -16.18 -6.47
CA ILE A 13 -10.48 -17.47 -6.76
C ILE A 13 -11.45 -18.62 -7.03
N ASP A 14 -12.63 -18.60 -6.41
CA ASP A 14 -13.67 -19.62 -6.50
C ASP A 14 -14.72 -19.34 -7.59
N SER A 15 -14.55 -18.26 -8.38
CA SER A 15 -15.43 -17.99 -9.51
C SER A 15 -15.23 -19.01 -10.64
N ALA A 16 -16.31 -19.37 -11.32
CA ALA A 16 -16.29 -20.35 -12.42
C ALA A 16 -15.31 -19.95 -13.53
N ASP A 17 -15.22 -18.65 -13.86
CA ASP A 17 -14.32 -18.14 -14.89
C ASP A 17 -12.85 -18.29 -14.50
N ILE A 18 -12.49 -18.02 -13.23
CA ILE A 18 -11.13 -18.24 -12.73
C ILE A 18 -10.78 -19.72 -12.73
N ILE A 19 -11.66 -20.57 -12.21
CA ILE A 19 -11.43 -22.03 -12.18
C ILE A 19 -11.21 -22.55 -13.61
N THR A 20 -12.08 -22.18 -14.54
CA THR A 20 -12.00 -22.57 -15.95
C THR A 20 -10.69 -22.09 -16.57
N PHE A 21 -10.29 -20.84 -16.33
CA PHE A 21 -9.04 -20.30 -16.82
C PHE A 21 -7.82 -21.06 -16.29
N LEU A 22 -7.79 -21.34 -14.98
CA LEU A 22 -6.68 -22.06 -14.34
C LEU A 22 -6.54 -23.47 -14.94
N GLU A 23 -7.65 -24.18 -15.11
CA GLU A 23 -7.69 -25.53 -15.69
C GLU A 23 -7.24 -25.54 -17.16
N GLN A 24 -7.81 -24.66 -17.98
CA GLN A 24 -7.50 -24.57 -19.43
C GLN A 24 -6.03 -24.23 -19.69
N HIS A 25 -5.39 -23.47 -18.81
CA HIS A 25 -4.00 -23.04 -18.95
C HIS A 25 -3.02 -23.82 -18.06
N GLY A 26 -3.48 -24.89 -17.42
CA GLY A 26 -2.62 -25.82 -16.67
C GLY A 26 -2.01 -25.23 -15.40
N PHE A 27 -2.64 -24.21 -14.81
CA PHE A 27 -2.30 -23.75 -13.47
C PHE A 27 -2.75 -24.79 -12.43
N LYS A 28 -1.97 -24.93 -11.35
CA LYS A 28 -2.38 -25.78 -10.23
C LYS A 28 -3.33 -25.00 -9.33
N TYR A 29 -4.58 -25.43 -9.24
CA TYR A 29 -5.51 -24.85 -8.29
C TYR A 29 -4.98 -25.06 -6.85
N PRO A 30 -4.98 -24.00 -6.00
CA PRO A 30 -4.41 -24.08 -4.66
C PRO A 30 -5.24 -25.01 -3.78
N LYS A 31 -4.56 -25.85 -2.99
CA LYS A 31 -5.24 -26.74 -2.02
C LYS A 31 -6.00 -25.96 -0.94
N LYS A 32 -5.53 -24.75 -0.64
CA LYS A 32 -6.14 -23.79 0.29
C LYS A 32 -6.35 -22.46 -0.45
N PRO A 33 -7.45 -22.31 -1.21
CA PRO A 33 -7.72 -21.10 -1.98
C PRO A 33 -8.11 -19.91 -1.10
N TYR A 34 -8.45 -20.13 0.16
CA TYR A 34 -8.93 -19.08 1.07
C TYR A 34 -7.85 -18.64 2.04
N ILE A 35 -7.96 -17.39 2.49
CA ILE A 35 -7.00 -16.75 3.40
C ILE A 35 -7.62 -16.66 4.79
N SER A 36 -6.88 -17.10 5.80
CA SER A 36 -7.32 -17.00 7.20
C SER A 36 -6.89 -15.67 7.79
N ASN A 37 -7.72 -15.04 8.62
CA ASN A 37 -7.38 -13.86 9.41
C ASN A 37 -6.30 -14.14 10.47
N ARG A 38 -6.02 -15.43 10.76
CA ARG A 38 -4.89 -15.84 11.60
C ARG A 38 -3.56 -15.89 10.85
N SER A 39 -3.59 -15.71 9.54
CA SER A 39 -2.40 -15.65 8.69
C SER A 39 -1.89 -14.21 8.66
N THR A 40 -0.57 -14.04 8.75
CA THR A 40 0.07 -12.75 8.43
C THR A 40 0.09 -12.50 6.92
N GLU A 41 -0.04 -13.54 6.10
CA GLU A 41 -0.12 -13.45 4.65
C GLU A 41 -1.57 -13.18 4.20
N ILE A 42 -1.77 -12.03 3.55
CA ILE A 42 -3.05 -11.61 2.95
C ILE A 42 -3.13 -11.89 1.44
N SER A 43 -2.10 -12.51 0.88
CA SER A 43 -2.00 -12.82 -0.55
C SER A 43 -1.11 -14.02 -0.82
N TYR A 44 -1.30 -14.70 -1.95
CA TYR A 44 -0.41 -15.76 -2.42
C TYR A 44 -0.30 -15.78 -3.95
N TRP A 45 0.79 -16.34 -4.45
CA TRP A 45 1.02 -16.56 -5.88
C TRP A 45 0.58 -17.97 -6.30
N ILE A 46 -0.06 -18.07 -7.47
CA ILE A 46 -0.21 -19.30 -8.24
C ILE A 46 0.72 -19.19 -9.44
N GLU A 47 1.82 -19.94 -9.39
CA GLU A 47 2.86 -19.90 -10.41
C GLU A 47 2.59 -20.88 -11.56
N ASN A 48 2.93 -20.48 -12.78
CA ASN A 48 2.99 -21.36 -13.94
C ASN A 48 4.27 -21.15 -14.73
N LYS A 49 5.32 -21.89 -14.33
CA LYS A 49 6.66 -21.86 -14.93
C LYS A 49 6.71 -22.27 -16.40
N LYS A 50 5.72 -23.06 -16.86
CA LYS A 50 5.62 -23.46 -18.27
C LYS A 50 5.20 -22.28 -19.13
N LEU A 51 4.23 -21.49 -18.67
CA LEU A 51 3.77 -20.30 -19.37
C LEU A 51 4.63 -19.06 -19.08
N GLY A 52 5.39 -19.06 -17.99
CA GLY A 52 6.11 -17.87 -17.54
C GLY A 52 5.17 -16.80 -16.98
N ILE A 53 4.07 -17.22 -16.35
CA ILE A 53 3.04 -16.36 -15.78
C ILE A 53 2.80 -16.76 -14.33
N ASP A 54 2.83 -15.79 -13.43
CA ASP A 54 2.39 -15.96 -12.05
C ASP A 54 1.14 -15.09 -11.80
N LEU A 55 0.20 -15.63 -11.02
CA LEU A 55 -1.05 -14.95 -10.66
C LEU A 55 -1.07 -14.66 -9.16
N LEU A 56 -1.18 -13.40 -8.78
CA LEU A 56 -1.31 -12.98 -7.39
C LEU A 56 -2.79 -12.93 -7.01
N PHE A 57 -3.16 -13.68 -5.99
CA PHE A 57 -4.47 -13.59 -5.35
C PHE A 57 -4.31 -12.84 -4.03
N ASN A 58 -5.08 -11.77 -3.83
CA ASN A 58 -5.05 -10.94 -2.63
C ASN A 58 -6.47 -10.81 -2.04
N ALA A 59 -6.61 -11.00 -0.73
CA ALA A 59 -7.87 -10.79 -0.02
C ALA A 59 -8.19 -9.31 0.20
N GLN A 60 -7.17 -8.45 0.26
CA GLN A 60 -7.30 -7.03 0.57
C GLN A 60 -6.61 -6.18 -0.49
N PRO A 61 -7.25 -5.97 -1.65
CA PRO A 61 -6.76 -5.03 -2.66
C PRO A 61 -7.06 -3.56 -2.29
N TYR A 62 -7.64 -3.27 -1.12
CA TYR A 62 -7.89 -1.90 -0.62
C TYR A 62 -8.58 -0.95 -1.63
N LEU A 63 -9.44 -1.49 -2.48
CA LEU A 63 -10.24 -0.75 -3.46
C LEU A 63 -11.72 -0.91 -3.10
N ALA A 64 -12.46 0.19 -3.11
CA ALA A 64 -13.91 0.16 -2.84
C ALA A 64 -14.67 -0.74 -3.83
N ALA A 65 -14.23 -0.80 -5.08
CA ALA A 65 -14.79 -1.69 -6.12
C ALA A 65 -14.54 -3.18 -5.86
N TYR A 66 -13.58 -3.53 -4.99
CA TYR A 66 -13.16 -4.89 -4.69
C TYR A 66 -13.10 -5.11 -3.16
N PRO A 67 -14.26 -5.08 -2.47
CA PRO A 67 -14.28 -5.21 -1.02
C PRO A 67 -13.80 -6.60 -0.59
N LEU A 68 -13.27 -6.65 0.64
CA LEU A 68 -12.91 -7.89 1.32
C LEU A 68 -14.15 -8.80 1.39
N VAL A 69 -14.02 -10.02 0.88
CA VAL A 69 -15.12 -11.00 0.88
C VAL A 69 -14.88 -12.02 1.96
N GLN A 70 -15.82 -12.11 2.90
CA GLN A 70 -15.83 -13.18 3.89
C GLN A 70 -16.43 -14.44 3.28
N SER A 71 -15.79 -15.58 3.52
CA SER A 71 -16.33 -16.89 3.19
C SER A 71 -17.44 -17.30 4.18
N ASN A 72 -18.04 -18.46 3.96
CA ASN A 72 -19.00 -19.06 4.89
C ASN A 72 -18.43 -19.37 6.29
N LYS A 73 -17.11 -19.27 6.48
CA LYS A 73 -16.44 -19.45 7.77
C LYS A 73 -15.91 -18.12 8.29
N LYS A 74 -16.21 -17.81 9.55
CA LYS A 74 -15.68 -16.62 10.25
C LYS A 74 -14.16 -16.60 10.21
N GLY A 75 -13.58 -15.45 9.86
CA GLY A 75 -12.14 -15.26 9.78
C GLY A 75 -11.49 -15.95 8.58
N ILE A 76 -12.27 -16.38 7.58
CA ILE A 76 -11.74 -16.89 6.32
C ILE A 76 -12.27 -16.02 5.19
N PHE A 77 -11.35 -15.56 4.34
CA PHE A 77 -11.59 -14.62 3.26
C PHE A 77 -11.34 -15.25 1.90
N VAL A 78 -12.09 -14.77 0.90
CA VAL A 78 -11.97 -15.20 -0.49
C VAL A 78 -11.06 -14.20 -1.23
N PRO A 79 -9.84 -14.59 -1.61
CA PRO A 79 -8.95 -13.69 -2.32
C PRO A 79 -9.38 -13.54 -3.78
N ARG A 80 -9.00 -12.40 -4.36
CA ARG A 80 -9.31 -12.01 -5.72
C ARG A 80 -8.03 -11.91 -6.54
N LEU A 81 -8.14 -12.16 -7.85
CA LEU A 81 -7.02 -11.99 -8.76
C LEU A 81 -6.61 -10.50 -8.79
N ALA A 82 -5.47 -10.19 -8.20
CA ALA A 82 -4.98 -8.83 -8.01
C ALA A 82 -3.87 -8.46 -9.00
N SER A 83 -3.11 -9.46 -9.45
CA SER A 83 -2.08 -9.25 -10.47
C SER A 83 -1.81 -10.51 -11.29
N ALA A 84 -1.42 -10.31 -12.54
CA ALA A 84 -0.74 -11.29 -13.36
C ALA A 84 0.64 -10.73 -13.75
N LYS A 85 1.68 -11.50 -13.51
CA LYS A 85 3.08 -11.15 -13.82
C LYS A 85 3.63 -12.12 -14.85
N TRP A 86 4.06 -11.59 -15.98
CA TRP A 86 4.84 -12.33 -16.97
C TRP A 86 6.32 -12.05 -16.71
N TYR A 87 7.16 -13.07 -16.80
CA TYR A 87 8.62 -12.96 -16.66
C TYR A 87 9.39 -13.63 -17.80
N ASN A 88 8.69 -13.99 -18.88
CA ASN A 88 9.25 -14.38 -20.17
C ASN A 88 8.15 -14.46 -21.25
N ASN A 89 8.56 -14.80 -22.48
CA ASN A 89 7.69 -14.94 -23.65
C ASN A 89 7.02 -16.32 -23.85
N LYS A 90 7.16 -17.29 -22.93
CA LYS A 90 6.69 -18.68 -23.18
C LYS A 90 5.18 -18.80 -23.42
N SER A 91 4.40 -17.88 -22.86
CA SER A 91 2.95 -17.83 -23.09
C SER A 91 2.54 -17.29 -24.45
N SER A 92 3.47 -16.79 -25.27
CA SER A 92 3.18 -16.11 -26.56
C SER A 92 2.12 -15.02 -26.41
N THR A 93 2.13 -14.31 -25.27
CA THR A 93 1.17 -13.26 -24.99
C THR A 93 1.50 -12.03 -25.83
N THR A 94 0.55 -11.54 -26.62
CA THR A 94 0.64 -10.22 -27.26
C THR A 94 0.23 -9.14 -26.26
N PHE A 95 1.14 -8.22 -25.96
CA PHE A 95 0.88 -7.06 -25.11
C PHE A 95 0.51 -5.82 -25.95
N PRO A 96 -0.19 -4.83 -25.36
CA PRO A 96 -0.45 -3.57 -26.05
C PRO A 96 0.83 -2.85 -26.46
N ALA A 97 0.73 -1.98 -27.46
CA ALA A 97 1.85 -1.20 -28.00
C ALA A 97 3.06 -2.03 -28.49
N GLN A 98 2.86 -3.32 -28.78
CA GLN A 98 3.91 -4.24 -29.23
C GLN A 98 5.12 -4.29 -28.26
N VAL A 99 4.84 -4.17 -26.96
CA VAL A 99 5.85 -4.37 -25.92
C VAL A 99 6.10 -5.86 -25.73
N ASP A 100 7.37 -6.25 -25.59
CA ASP A 100 7.77 -7.60 -25.23
C ASP A 100 9.04 -7.57 -24.36
N PHE A 101 9.58 -8.75 -24.04
CA PHE A 101 10.77 -8.88 -23.19
C PHE A 101 12.08 -8.43 -23.85
N ASN A 102 12.07 -8.15 -25.15
CA ASN A 102 13.21 -7.64 -25.91
C ASN A 102 13.10 -6.13 -26.19
N ALA A 103 12.05 -5.46 -25.70
CA ALA A 103 11.85 -4.04 -25.86
C ALA A 103 13.02 -3.23 -25.27
N THR A 104 13.53 -2.27 -26.04
CA THR A 104 14.54 -1.32 -25.57
C THR A 104 13.89 -0.18 -24.77
N PHE A 105 14.66 0.50 -23.94
CA PHE A 105 14.18 1.71 -23.24
C PHE A 105 13.60 2.75 -24.21
N GLU A 106 14.24 2.96 -25.36
CA GLU A 106 13.78 3.91 -26.38
C GLU A 106 12.42 3.51 -26.97
N HIS A 107 12.23 2.22 -27.26
CA HIS A 107 10.95 1.69 -27.73
C HIS A 107 9.86 1.87 -26.68
N LEU A 108 10.16 1.55 -25.41
CA LEU A 108 9.22 1.74 -24.30
C LEU A 108 8.85 3.20 -24.13
N ASN A 109 9.84 4.10 -24.14
CA ASN A 109 9.63 5.53 -23.96
C ASN A 109 8.84 6.16 -25.12
N THR A 110 9.09 5.70 -26.35
CA THR A 110 8.36 6.16 -27.54
C THR A 110 6.92 5.64 -27.55
N SER A 111 6.73 4.37 -27.19
CA SER A 111 5.43 3.69 -27.30
C SER A 111 4.51 3.93 -26.10
N LEU A 112 5.07 4.12 -24.91
CA LEU A 112 4.33 4.25 -23.65
C LEU A 112 4.47 5.65 -23.02
N GLY A 113 5.35 6.51 -23.55
CA GLY A 113 5.70 7.79 -22.94
C GLY A 113 6.74 7.64 -21.83
N ALA A 114 6.90 8.70 -21.03
CA ALA A 114 7.87 8.69 -19.92
C ALA A 114 7.54 7.61 -18.86
N PRO A 115 8.56 7.02 -18.21
CA PRO A 115 8.35 6.12 -17.08
C PRO A 115 7.49 6.78 -16.00
N THR A 116 6.58 5.98 -15.42
CA THR A 116 5.70 6.43 -14.31
C THR A 116 6.36 6.33 -12.95
N LEU A 117 7.44 5.56 -12.84
CA LEU A 117 8.21 5.40 -11.62
C LEU A 117 9.67 5.14 -11.99
N LYS A 118 10.57 5.79 -11.24
CA LYS A 118 12.02 5.52 -11.26
C LYS A 118 12.47 4.98 -9.91
N SER A 119 13.57 4.25 -9.88
CA SER A 119 14.06 3.62 -8.66
C SER A 119 14.45 4.68 -7.59
N SER A 120 14.99 5.82 -8.01
CA SER A 120 15.33 6.98 -7.17
C SER A 120 14.14 7.63 -6.46
N GLU A 121 12.95 7.55 -7.07
CA GLU A 121 11.70 8.07 -6.48
C GLU A 121 11.20 7.18 -5.33
N ILE A 122 11.74 5.96 -5.20
CA ILE A 122 11.50 5.09 -4.05
C ILE A 122 12.48 5.41 -2.93
N SER A 123 13.78 5.33 -3.20
CA SER A 123 14.85 5.71 -2.26
C SER A 123 16.21 5.76 -2.98
N PRO A 124 17.14 6.64 -2.56
CA PRO A 124 18.49 6.71 -3.14
C PRO A 124 19.28 5.39 -3.08
N ILE A 125 18.94 4.47 -2.17
CA ILE A 125 19.60 3.14 -2.10
C ILE A 125 19.33 2.27 -3.33
N TRP A 126 18.34 2.63 -4.14
CA TRP A 126 18.00 1.95 -5.38
C TRP A 126 18.64 2.63 -6.60
N LEU A 127 19.56 3.56 -6.41
CA LEU A 127 20.46 4.00 -7.47
C LEU A 127 21.64 3.03 -7.58
N ASN A 128 22.17 2.88 -8.77
CA ASN A 128 23.44 2.21 -9.00
C ASN A 128 24.59 3.04 -8.42
N ASP A 129 25.77 2.43 -8.27
CA ASP A 129 26.95 3.09 -7.71
C ASP A 129 27.39 4.34 -8.51
N ASP A 130 27.05 4.40 -9.80
CA ASP A 130 27.31 5.55 -10.68
C ASP A 130 26.21 6.64 -10.63
N GLY A 131 25.19 6.46 -9.79
CA GLY A 131 24.05 7.36 -9.66
C GLY A 131 22.95 7.18 -10.71
N SER A 132 23.06 6.17 -11.59
CA SER A 132 21.98 5.83 -12.53
C SER A 132 20.83 5.05 -11.87
N GLU A 133 19.67 5.06 -12.50
CA GLU A 133 18.50 4.32 -12.01
C GLU A 133 18.70 2.80 -12.16
N SER A 134 18.47 2.02 -11.10
CA SER A 134 18.50 0.55 -11.18
C SER A 134 17.33 -0.04 -11.97
N PHE A 135 16.22 0.71 -12.08
CA PHE A 135 15.11 0.36 -12.95
C PHE A 135 14.17 1.54 -13.24
N TYR A 136 13.37 1.34 -14.28
CA TYR A 136 12.24 2.18 -14.69
C TYR A 136 10.97 1.33 -14.80
N ARG A 137 9.83 1.86 -14.36
CA ARG A 137 8.53 1.20 -14.52
C ARG A 137 7.51 2.08 -15.23
N TRP A 138 6.70 1.44 -16.06
CA TRP A 138 5.51 2.02 -16.63
C TRP A 138 4.27 1.45 -15.98
N ARG A 139 3.28 2.31 -15.77
CA ARG A 139 1.95 1.96 -15.29
C ARG A 139 0.92 2.66 -16.17
N ILE A 140 0.45 1.92 -17.16
CA ILE A 140 -0.48 2.38 -18.18
C ILE A 140 -1.89 1.90 -17.80
N PRO A 141 -2.86 2.80 -17.59
CA PRO A 141 -4.23 2.42 -17.31
C PRO A 141 -4.84 1.62 -18.46
N VAL A 142 -5.44 0.47 -18.16
CA VAL A 142 -6.27 -0.32 -19.08
C VAL A 142 -7.74 0.02 -18.88
N ASP A 143 -8.19 0.05 -17.62
CA ASP A 143 -9.55 0.39 -17.23
C ASP A 143 -9.49 1.24 -15.96
N LYS A 144 -9.72 2.54 -16.12
CA LYS A 144 -9.66 3.50 -15.00
C LYS A 144 -10.79 3.31 -13.98
N GLN A 145 -11.95 2.82 -14.41
CA GLN A 145 -13.10 2.61 -13.51
C GLN A 145 -12.88 1.38 -12.63
N LYS A 146 -12.17 0.39 -13.16
CA LYS A 146 -11.80 -0.84 -12.46
C LYS A 146 -10.40 -0.78 -11.84
N TYR A 147 -9.74 0.37 -11.90
CA TYR A 147 -8.37 0.54 -11.41
C TYR A 147 -7.42 -0.52 -12.00
N ILE A 148 -7.56 -0.89 -13.27
CA ILE A 148 -6.69 -1.88 -13.90
C ILE A 148 -5.59 -1.14 -14.64
N SER A 149 -4.34 -1.51 -14.38
CA SER A 149 -3.17 -0.98 -15.08
C SER A 149 -2.22 -2.09 -15.49
N TRP A 150 -1.37 -1.80 -16.47
CA TRP A 150 -0.31 -2.71 -16.89
C TRP A 150 0.97 -1.95 -17.20
N GLY A 151 2.09 -2.66 -17.25
CA GLY A 151 3.31 -2.14 -17.86
C GLY A 151 4.56 -2.96 -17.52
N PRO A 152 5.66 -2.69 -18.23
CA PRO A 152 6.95 -3.33 -17.98
C PRO A 152 7.77 -2.68 -16.85
N GLU A 153 8.63 -3.50 -16.23
CA GLU A 153 9.83 -3.07 -15.51
C GLU A 153 11.06 -3.25 -16.43
N PHE A 154 11.76 -2.15 -16.71
CA PHE A 154 13.02 -2.14 -17.44
C PHE A 154 14.18 -1.92 -16.48
N THR A 155 15.19 -2.78 -16.49
CA THR A 155 16.29 -2.76 -15.52
C THR A 155 17.55 -2.14 -16.09
N ASP A 156 18.51 -1.87 -15.21
CA ASP A 156 19.88 -1.50 -15.52
C ASP A 156 20.62 -2.51 -16.42
N GLU A 157 20.24 -3.79 -16.38
CA GLU A 157 20.67 -4.84 -17.32
C GLU A 157 20.20 -4.63 -18.77
N GLN A 158 19.53 -3.51 -19.07
CA GLN A 158 19.01 -3.15 -20.40
C GLN A 158 17.96 -4.12 -20.96
N THR A 159 17.17 -4.74 -20.08
CA THR A 159 16.12 -5.68 -20.47
C THR A 159 14.81 -5.42 -19.73
N VAL A 160 13.71 -5.90 -20.30
CA VAL A 160 12.43 -5.98 -19.58
C VAL A 160 12.45 -7.21 -18.69
N LYS A 161 12.43 -7.00 -17.38
CA LYS A 161 12.47 -8.08 -16.40
C LYS A 161 11.12 -8.75 -16.21
N ASP A 162 10.07 -7.95 -16.10
CA ASP A 162 8.69 -8.42 -16.06
C ASP A 162 7.72 -7.45 -16.73
N ILE A 163 6.57 -8.00 -17.11
CA ILE A 163 5.40 -7.23 -17.52
C ILE A 163 4.30 -7.59 -16.52
N VAL A 164 3.71 -6.58 -15.90
CA VAL A 164 2.68 -6.75 -14.88
C VAL A 164 1.35 -6.20 -15.40
N LEU A 165 0.28 -6.97 -15.23
CA LEU A 165 -1.10 -6.50 -15.25
C LEU A 165 -1.62 -6.60 -13.82
N GLY A 166 -2.36 -5.62 -13.34
CA GLY A 166 -2.94 -5.72 -12.01
C GLY A 166 -3.88 -4.59 -11.66
N LEU A 167 -4.50 -4.75 -10.50
CA LEU A 167 -5.22 -3.69 -9.85
C LEU A 167 -4.22 -2.65 -9.34
N ASP A 168 -4.40 -1.40 -9.77
CA ASP A 168 -3.69 -0.22 -9.31
C ASP A 168 -4.28 0.18 -7.95
N TYR A 169 -3.83 -0.50 -6.92
CA TYR A 169 -4.10 -0.12 -5.55
C TYR A 169 -2.80 0.10 -4.80
N ARG A 170 -2.84 1.09 -3.93
CA ARG A 170 -1.73 1.38 -3.03
C ARG A 170 -2.10 0.80 -1.67
N ASN A 171 -1.19 0.03 -1.10
CA ASN A 171 -1.32 -0.41 0.30
C ASN A 171 -1.57 0.82 1.18
N PRO A 172 -2.42 0.71 2.22
CA PRO A 172 -2.68 1.79 3.15
C PRO A 172 -1.39 2.53 3.51
N LEU A 173 -1.44 3.86 3.43
CA LEU A 173 -0.40 4.69 4.01
C LEU A 173 -0.43 4.52 5.51
N PHE A 174 -1.63 4.67 6.06
CA PHE A 174 -1.89 4.62 7.47
C PHE A 174 -3.07 3.69 7.71
N HIS A 175 -2.88 2.69 8.54
CA HIS A 175 -3.97 1.92 9.08
C HIS A 175 -4.52 2.70 10.26
N LEU A 176 -5.68 3.34 10.11
CA LEU A 176 -6.30 4.03 11.26
C LEU A 176 -6.53 3.05 12.41
N TYR A 177 -6.67 1.79 12.02
CA TYR A 177 -6.66 0.62 12.85
C TYR A 177 -5.76 -0.42 12.17
N ASN A 178 -4.66 -0.83 12.82
CA ASN A 178 -3.78 -1.92 12.35
C ASN A 178 -4.56 -3.22 12.07
N GLU A 179 -5.79 -3.33 12.57
CA GLU A 179 -6.51 -4.58 12.74
C GLU A 179 -7.93 -4.55 12.17
N MET A 180 -8.23 -3.93 11.02
CA MET A 180 -9.52 -4.21 10.34
C MET A 180 -9.78 -5.72 10.11
N ASP A 181 -8.82 -6.59 10.42
CA ASP A 181 -8.94 -8.02 10.68
C ASP A 181 -9.82 -8.45 11.89
N TYR A 182 -10.17 -7.56 12.85
CA TYR A 182 -10.78 -7.96 14.15
C TYR A 182 -11.92 -7.08 14.71
N CYS A 183 -12.24 -5.90 14.16
CA CYS A 183 -13.18 -4.96 14.79
C CYS A 183 -13.98 -4.07 13.80
N THR A 184 -15.21 -3.67 14.15
CA THR A 184 -16.07 -2.79 13.34
C THR A 184 -15.73 -1.31 13.55
N LEU A 185 -16.10 -0.43 12.62
CA LEU A 185 -15.96 1.03 12.78
C LEU A 185 -16.56 1.51 14.12
N GLU A 186 -17.72 0.98 14.50
CA GLU A 186 -18.38 1.33 15.75
C GLU A 186 -17.52 0.99 16.98
N GLN A 187 -16.89 -0.18 16.98
CA GLN A 187 -16.07 -0.64 18.10
C GLN A 187 -14.69 0.07 18.10
N PHE A 188 -14.13 0.39 16.94
CA PHE A 188 -12.98 1.31 16.80
C PHE A 188 -13.26 2.66 17.48
N MET A 189 -14.46 3.21 17.29
CA MET A 189 -14.83 4.48 17.93
C MET A 189 -14.88 4.39 19.46
N LYS A 190 -15.06 3.19 20.03
CA LYS A 190 -15.16 2.94 21.48
C LYS A 190 -13.83 2.66 22.16
N GLU A 191 -12.83 2.13 21.44
CA GLU A 191 -11.52 1.78 22.03
C GLU A 191 -10.76 3.02 22.53
N GLN A 192 -9.88 2.88 23.52
CA GLN A 192 -8.95 3.95 23.91
C GLN A 192 -7.54 3.36 23.88
N THR A 193 -6.80 3.65 22.82
CA THR A 193 -5.42 3.21 22.64
C THR A 193 -4.60 4.33 22.03
N PHE A 194 -3.33 4.41 22.40
CA PHE A 194 -2.42 5.43 21.90
C PHE A 194 -2.25 5.38 20.38
N TYR A 195 -2.22 4.18 19.80
CA TYR A 195 -2.16 4.02 18.36
C TYR A 195 -3.37 4.69 17.69
N LYS A 196 -4.58 4.53 18.23
CA LYS A 196 -5.76 5.23 17.71
C LYS A 196 -5.66 6.74 17.92
N THR A 197 -5.23 7.19 19.10
CA THR A 197 -5.11 8.62 19.40
C THR A 197 -4.10 9.31 18.48
N SER A 198 -2.90 8.75 18.34
CA SER A 198 -1.83 9.27 17.48
C SER A 198 -2.26 9.39 16.01
N THR A 199 -2.94 8.35 15.52
CA THR A 199 -3.57 8.30 14.19
C THR A 199 -4.54 9.44 13.96
N LEU A 200 -5.49 9.63 14.87
CA LEU A 200 -6.55 10.60 14.71
C LEU A 200 -5.99 12.02 14.77
N MET A 201 -4.94 12.25 15.57
CA MET A 201 -4.20 13.52 15.58
C MET A 201 -3.46 13.77 14.25
N PHE A 202 -2.85 12.74 13.65
CA PHE A 202 -2.23 12.87 12.31
C PHE A 202 -3.27 13.23 11.25
N LEU A 203 -4.39 12.51 11.27
CA LEU A 203 -5.49 12.73 10.34
C LEU A 203 -6.07 14.14 10.50
N GLN A 204 -6.26 14.60 11.75
CA GLN A 204 -6.73 15.96 12.04
C GLN A 204 -5.75 17.00 11.48
N TRP A 205 -4.45 16.82 11.70
CA TRP A 205 -3.41 17.70 11.16
C TRP A 205 -3.44 17.77 9.62
N ALA A 206 -3.60 16.62 8.97
CA ALA A 206 -3.70 16.55 7.51
C ALA A 206 -4.96 17.25 6.97
N LEU A 207 -6.10 17.13 7.66
CA LEU A 207 -7.34 17.83 7.32
C LEU A 207 -7.21 19.34 7.50
N ASP A 208 -6.66 19.79 8.63
CA ASP A 208 -6.46 21.22 8.93
C ASP A 208 -5.56 21.90 7.89
N ARG A 209 -4.56 21.16 7.38
CA ARG A 209 -3.65 21.63 6.32
C ARG A 209 -4.15 21.41 4.89
N LYS A 210 -5.38 20.89 4.70
CA LYS A 210 -5.95 20.58 3.38
C LYS A 210 -5.06 19.64 2.55
N LEU A 211 -4.38 18.71 3.20
CA LEU A 211 -3.54 17.72 2.54
C LEU A 211 -4.37 16.55 1.99
N ILE A 212 -5.58 16.34 2.50
CA ILE A 212 -6.50 15.27 2.08
C ILE A 212 -7.44 15.78 0.98
N ALA A 213 -7.63 14.95 -0.05
CA ALA A 213 -8.57 15.17 -1.13
C ALA A 213 -10.01 15.07 -0.61
N GLY A 214 -10.73 16.19 -0.58
CA GLY A 214 -12.13 16.23 -0.17
C GLY A 214 -12.57 17.62 0.30
N THR A 215 -13.86 17.91 0.18
CA THR A 215 -14.46 19.20 0.55
C THR A 215 -14.80 19.34 2.03
N VAL A 216 -14.51 18.33 2.85
CA VAL A 216 -15.03 18.26 4.21
C VAL A 216 -13.98 18.72 5.23
N HIS A 217 -14.11 19.98 5.65
CA HIS A 217 -13.47 20.53 6.85
C HIS A 217 -14.21 20.06 8.11
N THR A 218 -14.14 18.78 8.43
CA THR A 218 -14.71 18.24 9.67
C THR A 218 -13.61 17.68 10.56
N ALA A 219 -13.95 17.40 11.82
CA ALA A 219 -13.05 16.67 12.71
C ALA A 219 -12.66 15.32 12.08
N ALA A 220 -11.47 14.81 12.43
CA ALA A 220 -10.95 13.53 11.94
C ALA A 220 -11.97 12.39 12.12
N ARG A 221 -12.67 12.37 13.25
CA ARG A 221 -13.73 11.40 13.55
C ARG A 221 -14.83 11.36 12.48
N ASP A 222 -15.31 12.52 12.06
CA ASP A 222 -16.39 12.64 11.08
C ASP A 222 -15.92 12.22 9.69
N TRP A 223 -14.65 12.53 9.36
CA TRP A 223 -14.03 12.04 8.14
C TRP A 223 -14.02 10.52 8.12
N VAL A 224 -13.54 9.86 9.18
CA VAL A 224 -13.52 8.38 9.27
C VAL A 224 -14.93 7.80 9.11
N GLN A 225 -15.94 8.41 9.73
CA GLN A 225 -17.32 8.00 9.59
C GLN A 225 -17.84 8.14 8.15
N SER A 226 -17.53 9.25 7.48
CA SER A 226 -17.97 9.51 6.10
C SER A 226 -17.36 8.57 5.08
N GLN A 227 -16.11 8.14 5.28
CA GLN A 227 -15.40 7.31 4.33
C GLN A 227 -15.77 5.82 4.43
N HIS A 228 -16.42 5.43 5.53
CA HIS A 228 -16.76 4.02 5.82
C HIS A 228 -15.55 3.06 5.69
N LYS A 229 -14.32 3.53 5.96
CA LYS A 229 -13.09 2.72 5.91
C LYS A 229 -12.17 3.00 7.11
N GLY A 230 -11.46 1.96 7.58
CA GLY A 230 -10.53 2.02 8.73
C GLY A 230 -9.07 2.31 8.34
N TYR A 231 -8.82 2.92 7.18
CA TYR A 231 -7.47 3.17 6.67
C TYR A 231 -7.44 4.42 5.78
N VAL A 232 -6.25 4.97 5.60
CA VAL A 232 -5.94 6.07 4.68
C VAL A 232 -4.99 5.57 3.59
N THR A 233 -5.33 5.78 2.33
CA THR A 233 -4.50 5.43 1.17
C THR A 233 -3.76 6.65 0.63
N GLU A 234 -2.82 6.43 -0.30
CA GLU A 234 -2.14 7.55 -0.98
C GLU A 234 -3.09 8.40 -1.83
N GLU A 235 -4.22 7.84 -2.29
CA GLU A 235 -5.23 8.56 -3.10
C GLU A 235 -6.09 9.50 -2.26
N ASP A 236 -6.14 9.28 -0.95
CA ASP A 236 -6.83 10.20 -0.04
C ASP A 236 -6.08 11.52 0.12
N PHE A 237 -4.82 11.62 -0.31
CA PHE A 237 -4.04 12.85 -0.26
C PHE A 237 -4.05 13.59 -1.60
N ALA A 238 -4.04 14.92 -1.51
CA ALA A 238 -3.91 15.84 -2.63
C ALA A 238 -2.53 16.53 -2.68
N ALA A 239 -1.75 16.48 -1.59
CA ALA A 239 -0.44 17.12 -1.48
C ALA A 239 0.49 16.38 -0.48
N GLU A 240 1.80 16.64 -0.58
CA GLU A 240 2.84 16.11 0.33
C GLU A 240 2.96 14.57 0.39
N HIS A 241 2.59 13.86 -0.69
CA HIS A 241 2.53 12.39 -0.73
C HIS A 241 3.88 11.74 -0.36
N ALA A 242 4.98 12.33 -0.83
CA ALA A 242 6.32 11.82 -0.59
C ALA A 242 6.74 11.93 0.88
N PHE A 243 6.40 13.04 1.55
CA PHE A 243 6.62 13.20 3.00
C PHE A 243 5.81 12.19 3.78
N ILE A 244 4.51 12.08 3.49
CA ILE A 244 3.57 11.25 4.23
C ILE A 244 3.99 9.78 4.13
N LYS A 245 4.33 9.33 2.92
CA LYS A 245 4.87 7.98 2.68
C LYS A 245 6.17 7.76 3.45
N ALA A 246 7.12 8.70 3.38
CA ALA A 246 8.42 8.56 4.04
C ALA A 246 8.29 8.56 5.57
N TYR A 247 7.42 9.39 6.14
CA TYR A 247 7.28 9.56 7.58
C TYR A 247 6.44 8.46 8.23
N ILE A 248 5.54 7.82 7.47
CA ILE A 248 4.74 6.70 7.97
C ILE A 248 5.44 5.34 7.72
N LYS A 249 6.11 5.16 6.57
CA LYS A 249 6.62 3.85 6.11
C LYS A 249 8.16 3.70 6.20
N ASN A 250 8.85 4.42 7.07
CA ASN A 250 10.31 4.32 7.14
C ASN A 250 10.79 2.96 7.71
N LEU A 251 10.96 1.99 6.81
CA LEU A 251 11.90 0.86 6.79
C LEU A 251 11.94 -0.19 7.91
N SER A 252 11.07 -0.18 8.91
CA SER A 252 10.85 -1.41 9.69
C SER A 252 9.37 -1.75 9.74
N GLY A 253 9.02 -2.97 9.34
CA GLY A 253 7.63 -3.47 9.24
C GLY A 253 6.84 -3.47 10.54
N HIS A 254 7.37 -2.88 11.62
CA HIS A 254 6.74 -2.78 12.92
C HIS A 254 6.87 -1.40 13.57
N ASP A 255 7.59 -0.42 13.01
CA ASP A 255 7.83 0.89 13.65
C ASP A 255 7.41 2.03 12.70
N VAL A 256 6.21 2.57 12.90
CA VAL A 256 5.77 3.80 12.23
C VAL A 256 6.54 4.96 12.88
N LEU A 257 7.47 5.57 12.14
CA LEU A 257 8.37 6.61 12.64
C LEU A 257 7.60 7.74 13.36
N TYR A 258 6.45 8.14 12.82
CA TYR A 258 5.56 9.08 13.51
C TYR A 258 5.03 8.57 14.86
N GLY A 259 4.51 7.35 14.93
CA GLY A 259 3.94 6.78 16.16
C GLY A 259 4.98 6.72 17.28
N ARG A 260 6.23 6.37 16.94
CA ARG A 260 7.36 6.43 17.87
C ARG A 260 7.69 7.85 18.29
N ASP A 261 7.90 8.77 17.34
CA ASP A 261 8.25 10.16 17.65
C ASP A 261 7.21 10.81 18.56
N LEU A 262 5.93 10.54 18.31
CA LEU A 262 4.84 11.06 19.12
C LEU A 262 4.85 10.43 20.51
N ALA A 263 5.03 9.10 20.62
CA ALA A 263 5.14 8.43 21.92
C ALA A 263 6.26 9.05 22.77
N LEU A 264 7.45 9.24 22.17
CA LEU A 264 8.60 9.84 22.84
C LEU A 264 8.38 11.31 23.22
N THR A 265 7.48 12.01 22.53
CA THR A 265 7.09 13.39 22.88
C THR A 265 6.23 13.43 24.14
N PHE A 266 5.40 12.41 24.39
CA PHE A 266 4.52 12.36 25.55
C PHE A 266 5.15 11.69 26.78
N LEU A 267 6.03 10.72 26.58
CA LEU A 267 6.75 10.06 27.67
C LEU A 267 7.83 10.98 28.22
N LYS A 268 7.71 11.38 29.48
CA LYS A 268 8.69 12.25 30.16
C LYS A 268 9.75 11.48 30.95
N ASP A 269 9.46 10.24 31.32
CA ASP A 269 10.38 9.36 32.06
C ASP A 269 11.35 8.67 31.09
N PRO A 270 12.68 8.81 31.28
CA PRO A 270 13.68 8.13 30.46
C PRO A 270 13.52 6.60 30.42
N ALA A 271 13.06 5.97 31.51
CA ALA A 271 12.85 4.52 31.53
C ALA A 271 11.68 4.12 30.60
N GLN A 272 10.61 4.92 30.57
CA GLN A 272 9.50 4.74 29.65
C GLN A 272 9.91 5.02 28.20
N GLN A 273 10.70 6.06 27.95
CA GLN A 273 11.20 6.37 26.59
C GLN A 273 12.07 5.22 26.03
N ASN A 274 12.95 4.66 26.87
CA ASN A 274 13.82 3.54 26.48
C ASN A 274 13.04 2.26 26.14
N ASN A 275 11.85 2.07 26.71
CA ASN A 275 10.94 0.97 26.39
C ASN A 275 9.51 1.49 26.19
N TYR A 276 9.30 2.30 25.16
CA TYR A 276 8.02 2.99 24.92
C TYR A 276 6.84 2.04 24.61
N ARG A 277 7.14 0.75 24.35
CA ARG A 277 6.16 -0.32 24.15
C ARG A 277 5.95 -1.20 25.39
N GLY A 278 6.66 -0.91 26.48
CA GLY A 278 6.48 -1.60 27.76
C GLY A 278 5.16 -1.26 28.42
N GLU A 279 4.70 -2.11 29.34
CA GLU A 279 3.42 -1.95 30.05
C GLU A 279 3.29 -0.57 30.72
N ALA A 280 4.34 -0.10 31.39
CA ALA A 280 4.35 1.20 32.06
C ALA A 280 4.21 2.38 31.07
N ALA A 281 4.91 2.35 29.94
CA ALA A 281 4.79 3.37 28.91
C ALA A 281 3.42 3.30 28.23
N THR A 282 2.93 2.10 27.93
CA THR A 282 1.63 1.86 27.30
C THR A 282 0.50 2.43 28.16
N ALA A 283 0.51 2.21 29.47
CA ALA A 283 -0.50 2.77 30.37
C ALA A 283 -0.55 4.31 30.36
N VAL A 284 0.61 4.98 30.27
CA VAL A 284 0.68 6.45 30.14
C VAL A 284 0.16 6.90 28.78
N LEU A 285 0.58 6.21 27.72
CA LEU A 285 0.23 6.56 26.35
C LEU A 285 -1.27 6.34 26.05
N ASP A 286 -1.86 5.26 26.56
CA ASP A 286 -3.28 4.93 26.37
C ASP A 286 -4.20 5.88 27.15
N ALA A 287 -3.68 6.54 28.19
CA ALA A 287 -4.40 7.55 28.95
C ALA A 287 -4.46 8.92 28.25
N ILE A 288 -3.77 9.10 27.12
CA ILE A 288 -3.72 10.38 26.40
C ILE A 288 -5.08 10.65 25.72
N PRO A 289 -5.78 11.74 26.09
CA PRO A 289 -7.04 12.09 25.47
C PRO A 289 -6.84 12.71 24.07
N ILE A 290 -7.89 12.64 23.26
CA ILE A 290 -7.98 13.41 22.01
C ILE A 290 -8.59 14.76 22.36
N ASP A 291 -7.76 15.70 22.78
CA ASP A 291 -8.14 17.09 23.06
C ASP A 291 -7.21 18.09 22.34
N GLN A 292 -7.52 19.38 22.48
CA GLN A 292 -6.78 20.44 21.80
C GLN A 292 -5.32 20.54 22.27
N GLU A 293 -5.05 20.28 23.55
CA GLU A 293 -3.71 20.38 24.13
C GLU A 293 -2.77 19.34 23.50
N HIS A 294 -3.19 18.09 23.51
CA HIS A 294 -2.41 16.98 22.96
C HIS A 294 -2.34 17.03 21.43
N TYR A 295 -3.41 17.50 20.78
CA TYR A 295 -3.38 17.77 19.34
C TYR A 295 -2.34 18.83 18.96
N ASN A 296 -2.23 19.92 19.72
CA ASN A 296 -1.23 20.96 19.44
C ASN A 296 0.21 20.41 19.52
N ILE A 297 0.47 19.48 20.47
CA ILE A 297 1.76 18.80 20.59
C ILE A 297 2.04 17.96 19.34
N ALA A 298 1.08 17.14 18.91
CA ALA A 298 1.20 16.32 17.71
C ALA A 298 1.38 17.17 16.44
N SER A 299 0.62 18.25 16.29
CA SER A 299 0.70 19.17 15.16
C SER A 299 2.07 19.84 15.07
N ALA A 300 2.63 20.29 16.20
CA ALA A 300 3.96 20.91 16.22
C ALA A 300 5.07 19.93 15.81
N LEU A 301 4.98 18.67 16.26
CA LEU A 301 5.87 17.60 15.83
C LEU A 301 5.79 17.38 14.32
N LEU A 302 4.57 17.28 13.78
CA LEU A 302 4.34 17.03 12.35
C LEU A 302 4.85 18.18 11.47
N ASP A 303 4.60 19.42 11.87
CA ASP A 303 5.09 20.61 11.16
C ASP A 303 6.62 20.65 11.10
N ARG A 304 7.29 20.35 12.22
CA ARG A 304 8.74 20.25 12.27
C ARG A 304 9.26 19.18 11.32
N ARG A 305 8.64 17.99 11.32
CA ARG A 305 9.07 16.86 10.48
C ARG A 305 8.81 17.10 8.99
N LEU A 306 7.70 17.75 8.64
CA LEU A 306 7.44 18.17 7.27
C LEU A 306 8.53 19.13 6.77
N LYS A 307 8.89 20.13 7.59
CA LYS A 307 9.97 21.07 7.27
C LYS A 307 11.32 20.36 7.08
N GLU A 308 11.71 19.47 8.01
CA GLU A 308 12.93 18.65 7.89
C GLU A 308 12.94 17.82 6.60
N TYR A 309 11.80 17.25 6.22
CA TYR A 309 11.68 16.50 4.98
C TYR A 309 11.80 17.39 3.73
N GLN A 310 11.19 18.58 3.75
CA GLN A 310 11.31 19.54 2.65
C GLN A 310 12.75 20.05 2.50
N GLU A 311 13.48 20.25 3.59
CA GLU A 311 14.87 20.74 3.57
C GLU A 311 15.88 19.68 3.14
N HIS A 312 15.76 18.45 3.65
CA HIS A 312 16.80 17.44 3.44
C HIS A 312 16.29 16.00 3.37
N LYS A 313 14.98 15.77 3.14
CA LYS A 313 14.40 14.42 2.95
C LYS A 313 14.76 13.43 4.06
N PHE A 314 14.83 13.92 5.30
CA PHE A 314 15.31 13.17 6.48
C PHE A 314 16.78 12.67 6.44
N ALA A 315 17.59 13.07 5.45
CA ALA A 315 18.99 12.64 5.34
C ALA A 315 19.91 13.09 6.51
N LYS A 316 19.50 14.10 7.29
CA LYS A 316 20.27 14.65 8.42
C LYS A 316 19.62 14.45 9.80
N SER A 317 18.57 13.63 9.90
CA SER A 317 17.72 13.50 11.11
C SER A 317 18.40 12.83 12.31
N GLY A 318 19.69 12.53 12.23
CA GLY A 318 20.50 11.98 13.31
C GLY A 318 21.54 12.99 13.77
N LYS A 319 21.11 14.02 14.49
CA LYS A 319 21.94 14.80 15.42
C LYS A 319 21.11 15.16 16.64
#